data_AF-A0A425WMX4-F1
#
_entry.id   AF-A0A425WMX4-F1
#
_cell.length_a   1.000
_cell.length_b   1.000
_cell.length_c   1.000
_cell.angle_alpha   90.00
_cell.angle_beta   90.00
_cell.angle_gamma   90.00
#
_symmetry.space_group_name_H-M   'P 1'
#
loop_
_entity.id
_entity.type
_entity.pdbx_description
1 polymer ?
#
loop_
_entity_poly.entity_id
_entity_poly.type
_entity_poly.pdbx_seq_one_letter_code
_entity_poly.pdbx_strand_id
1 'polypeptide(L)'
;MWEVRQLRPVNSASTTCVNGISSCKTDRSLWIHQGCIDRDGFLNLVGSTIEQILSTKVATMIEKRLKTLCGGEITPETLSAHSPEEIKTIGVSMRKAKNLNYLAAHVTNEDLNTLTGKDDKEVYTWLTALPDIDEWTVHMFMIFHLNRLDILPVSDLTFRKSFDPVRPL
;
A
#
# COMPACT_ATOMS: atom_id res chain seq x y z
N MET A 1 -4.10 -32.02 2.86
CA MET A 1 -2.69 -31.93 3.29
C MET A 1 -2.01 -31.02 2.25
N TRP A 2 -2.13 -29.71 2.41
CA TRP A 2 -1.62 -28.74 1.43
C TRP A 2 -0.21 -28.33 1.88
N GLU A 3 0.73 -28.44 0.95
CA GLU A 3 2.16 -28.29 1.21
C GLU A 3 2.53 -26.80 1.19
N VAL A 4 3.04 -26.28 2.30
CA VAL A 4 3.45 -24.88 2.45
C VAL A 4 4.75 -24.68 1.68
N ARG A 5 4.66 -24.13 0.48
CA ARG A 5 5.83 -23.78 -0.34
C ARG A 5 6.54 -22.58 0.30
N GLN A 6 7.63 -22.86 1.00
CA GLN A 6 8.50 -21.88 1.65
C GLN A 6 8.96 -20.79 0.66
N LEU A 7 8.59 -19.54 0.91
CA LEU A 7 9.10 -18.38 0.18
C LEU A 7 10.55 -18.12 0.65
N ARG A 8 11.50 -18.07 -0.29
CA ARG A 8 12.91 -17.79 0.01
C ARG A 8 13.11 -16.30 0.32
N PRO A 9 14.06 -15.94 1.21
CA PRO A 9 14.41 -14.54 1.46
C PRO A 9 15.11 -13.95 0.22
N VAL A 10 14.70 -12.75 -0.19
CA VAL A 10 15.26 -12.03 -1.35
C VAL A 10 16.21 -10.93 -0.85
N ASN A 11 17.47 -10.98 -1.30
CA ASN A 11 18.50 -9.99 -1.05
C ASN A 11 18.25 -8.67 -1.83
N SER A 12 18.68 -7.57 -1.23
CA SER A 12 18.34 -6.16 -1.48
C SER A 12 18.86 -5.51 -2.78
N ALA A 13 19.12 -6.26 -3.84
CA ALA A 13 19.51 -5.66 -5.12
C ALA A 13 18.91 -6.44 -6.28
N SER A 14 18.31 -5.71 -7.23
CA SER A 14 17.73 -6.15 -8.51
C SER A 14 16.23 -6.48 -8.48
N THR A 15 15.50 -5.79 -9.37
CA THR A 15 14.05 -5.94 -9.61
C THR A 15 13.81 -7.33 -10.16
N THR A 16 13.59 -8.31 -9.30
CA THR A 16 13.32 -9.67 -9.74
C THR A 16 11.83 -9.86 -9.97
N CYS A 17 11.48 -10.01 -11.24
CA CYS A 17 10.22 -10.57 -11.69
C CYS A 17 10.04 -11.95 -11.06
N VAL A 18 8.96 -12.16 -10.32
CA VAL A 18 8.62 -13.50 -9.82
C VAL A 18 8.11 -14.33 -11.02
N ASN A 19 8.67 -15.54 -11.20
CA ASN A 19 8.27 -16.56 -12.19
C ASN A 19 8.75 -16.44 -13.66
N GLY A 20 9.95 -15.93 -13.95
CA GLY A 20 10.57 -16.15 -15.27
C GLY A 20 9.79 -15.56 -16.46
N ILE A 21 8.88 -14.62 -16.20
CA ILE A 21 8.25 -13.81 -17.24
C ILE A 21 9.31 -12.80 -17.68
N SER A 22 9.92 -13.07 -18.85
CA SER A 22 11.01 -12.30 -19.48
C SER A 22 10.64 -10.85 -19.86
N SER A 23 9.45 -10.41 -19.49
CA SER A 23 8.99 -9.06 -19.67
C SER A 23 7.95 -8.79 -18.60
N CYS A 24 8.40 -8.38 -17.40
CA CYS A 24 7.61 -7.40 -16.68
C CYS A 24 7.52 -6.21 -17.65
N LYS A 25 6.39 -6.11 -18.36
CA LYS A 25 6.06 -4.88 -19.04
C LYS A 25 5.88 -3.87 -17.93
N THR A 26 6.96 -3.16 -17.60
CA THR A 26 7.00 -2.02 -16.71
C THR A 26 6.26 -0.88 -17.40
N ASP A 27 4.99 -1.10 -17.74
CA ASP A 27 4.10 0.01 -18.03
C ASP A 27 3.82 0.63 -16.67
N ARG A 28 4.60 1.67 -16.36
CA ARG A 28 4.61 2.46 -15.12
C ARG A 28 3.31 3.29 -14.99
N SER A 29 2.20 2.73 -15.47
CA SER A 29 0.91 3.37 -15.74
C SER A 29 -0.21 2.83 -14.86
N LEU A 30 0.04 1.79 -14.07
CA LEU A 30 -0.90 1.16 -13.16
C LEU A 30 -0.17 0.68 -11.89
N TRP A 31 -0.61 1.15 -10.71
CA TRP A 31 -0.15 0.67 -9.38
C TRP A 31 -0.21 -0.86 -9.22
N ILE A 32 -1.11 -1.51 -9.97
CA ILE A 32 -1.29 -2.95 -9.98
C ILE A 32 -0.54 -3.52 -11.19
N HIS A 33 0.76 -3.75 -11.04
CA HIS A 33 1.41 -4.80 -11.82
C HIS A 33 0.85 -6.12 -11.34
N GLN A 34 0.00 -6.78 -12.14
CA GLN A 34 -0.45 -8.14 -11.88
C GLN A 34 0.79 -9.06 -11.73
N GLY A 35 1.24 -9.29 -10.49
CA GLY A 35 2.38 -10.16 -10.16
C GLY A 35 3.75 -9.51 -9.96
N CYS A 36 3.88 -8.18 -9.85
CA CYS A 36 5.14 -7.53 -9.44
C CYS A 36 4.87 -6.53 -8.30
N ILE A 37 5.41 -6.80 -7.11
CA ILE A 37 5.45 -5.81 -6.01
C ILE A 37 6.48 -4.77 -6.42
N ASP A 38 6.04 -3.52 -6.68
CA ASP A 38 6.97 -2.42 -6.87
C ASP A 38 7.77 -2.22 -5.58
N ARG A 39 9.07 -1.95 -5.67
CA ARG A 39 9.92 -1.77 -4.49
C ARG A 39 9.84 -0.38 -3.86
N ASP A 40 9.09 0.52 -4.49
CA ASP A 40 8.87 1.85 -3.93
C ASP A 40 7.76 1.80 -2.86
N GLY A 41 8.16 1.73 -1.59
CA GLY A 41 7.23 1.65 -0.48
C GLY A 41 6.28 2.85 -0.43
N PHE A 42 6.75 4.03 -0.81
CA PHE A 42 5.96 5.26 -0.80
C PHE A 42 4.84 5.19 -1.84
N LEU A 43 5.17 4.83 -3.07
CA LEU A 43 4.19 4.64 -4.14
C LEU A 43 3.14 3.60 -3.78
N ASN A 44 3.55 2.48 -3.18
CA ASN A 44 2.61 1.44 -2.73
C ASN A 44 1.66 1.95 -1.63
N LEU A 45 2.15 2.75 -0.69
CA LEU A 45 1.33 3.31 0.38
C LEU A 45 0.33 4.35 -0.15
N VAL A 46 0.77 5.20 -1.08
CA VAL A 46 -0.09 6.16 -1.80
C VAL A 46 -1.17 5.43 -2.59
N GLY A 47 -0.78 4.43 -3.39
CA GLY A 47 -1.69 3.60 -4.18
C GLY A 47 -2.73 2.90 -3.30
N SER A 48 -2.29 2.25 -2.22
CA SER A 48 -3.18 1.59 -1.25
C SER A 48 -4.20 2.55 -0.64
N THR A 49 -3.75 3.75 -0.24
CA THR A 49 -4.63 4.80 0.31
C THR A 49 -5.70 5.24 -0.70
N ILE A 50 -5.33 5.37 -1.98
CA ILE A 50 -6.25 5.72 -3.05
C ILE A 50 -7.24 4.58 -3.29
N GLU A 51 -6.77 3.34 -3.42
CA GLU A 51 -7.56 2.17 -3.79
C GLU A 51 -8.60 1.74 -2.74
N GLN A 52 -8.38 2.09 -1.46
CA GLN A 52 -9.33 1.79 -0.39
C GLN A 52 -10.79 2.11 -0.78
N ILE A 53 -11.65 1.09 -0.77
CA ILE A 53 -13.09 1.20 -1.07
C ILE A 53 -13.36 1.87 -2.43
N LEU A 54 -12.53 1.62 -3.45
CA LEU A 54 -12.78 2.02 -4.83
C LEU A 54 -12.74 0.82 -5.78
N SER A 55 -13.45 0.93 -6.91
CA SER A 55 -13.25 -0.01 -8.01
C SER A 55 -11.89 0.25 -8.68
N THR A 56 -11.28 -0.79 -9.24
CA THR A 56 -10.01 -0.69 -9.98
C THR A 56 -10.07 0.39 -11.08
N LYS A 57 -11.19 0.48 -11.81
CA LYS A 57 -11.41 1.51 -12.85
C LYS A 57 -11.33 2.93 -12.29
N VAL A 58 -11.89 3.17 -11.11
CA VAL A 58 -11.89 4.50 -10.48
C VAL A 58 -10.50 4.80 -9.93
N ALA A 59 -9.83 3.82 -9.32
CA ALA A 59 -8.46 3.96 -8.83
C ALA A 59 -7.49 4.37 -9.95
N THR A 60 -7.52 3.68 -11.09
CA THR A 60 -6.71 4.03 -12.28
C THR A 60 -6.99 5.44 -12.82
N MET A 61 -8.25 5.88 -12.76
CA MET A 61 -8.60 7.24 -13.19
C MET A 61 -8.03 8.29 -12.22
N ILE A 62 -8.09 8.04 -10.92
CA ILE A 62 -7.54 8.92 -9.89
C ILE A 62 -6.02 8.96 -9.98
N GLU A 63 -5.36 7.82 -10.18
CA GLU A 63 -3.93 7.72 -10.44
C GLU A 63 -3.47 8.64 -11.56
N LYS A 64 -4.15 8.56 -12.72
CA LYS A 64 -3.82 9.41 -13.87
C LYS A 64 -3.95 10.89 -13.53
N ARG A 65 -4.99 11.28 -12.81
CA ARG A 65 -5.19 12.67 -12.37
C ARG A 65 -4.12 13.11 -11.38
N LEU A 66 -3.72 12.24 -10.46
CA LEU A 66 -2.64 12.51 -9.51
C LEU A 66 -1.29 12.68 -10.21
N LYS A 67 -0.99 11.80 -11.18
CA LYS A 67 0.21 11.88 -12.00
C LYS A 67 0.26 13.19 -12.80
N THR A 68 -0.87 13.60 -13.37
CA THR A 68 -0.99 14.91 -14.04
C THR A 68 -0.79 16.07 -13.06
N LEU A 69 -1.37 15.99 -11.85
CA LEU A 69 -1.21 17.01 -10.82
C LEU A 69 0.27 17.18 -10.44
N CYS A 70 0.99 16.07 -10.27
CA CYS A 70 2.42 16.04 -9.92
C CYS A 70 3.37 16.35 -11.10
N GLY A 71 2.86 16.72 -12.28
CA GLY A 71 3.71 17.04 -13.43
C GLY A 71 4.33 15.83 -14.15
N GLY A 72 3.85 14.62 -13.89
CA GLY A 72 4.18 13.41 -14.65
C GLY A 72 4.81 12.28 -13.82
N GLU A 73 5.43 12.57 -12.69
CA GLU A 73 5.99 11.58 -11.77
C GLU A 73 5.48 11.86 -10.36
N ILE A 74 5.17 10.81 -9.61
CA ILE A 74 4.66 10.93 -8.24
C ILE A 74 5.85 10.66 -7.32
N THR A 75 6.34 11.69 -6.64
CA THR A 75 7.36 11.58 -5.59
C THR A 75 6.86 12.28 -4.32
N PRO A 76 7.48 12.03 -3.15
CA PRO A 76 7.17 12.78 -1.93
C PRO A 76 7.26 14.29 -2.14
N GLU A 77 8.25 14.76 -2.90
CA GLU A 77 8.49 16.18 -3.19
C GLU A 77 7.39 16.76 -4.10
N THR A 78 7.03 16.05 -5.18
CA THR A 78 5.97 16.54 -6.09
C THR A 78 4.61 16.55 -5.42
N LEU A 79 4.32 15.55 -4.57
CA LEU A 79 3.02 15.43 -3.91
C LEU A 79 2.87 16.41 -2.73
N SER A 80 3.94 16.67 -1.98
CA SER A 80 3.94 17.62 -0.86
C SER A 80 3.85 19.08 -1.31
N ALA A 81 4.18 19.38 -2.58
CA ALA A 81 4.02 20.70 -3.17
C ALA A 81 2.54 21.14 -3.33
N HIS A 82 1.58 20.22 -3.20
CA HIS A 82 0.16 20.49 -3.34
C HIS A 82 -0.57 20.48 -2.01
N SER A 83 -1.48 21.43 -1.81
CA SER A 83 -2.39 21.47 -0.66
C SER A 83 -3.40 20.31 -0.67
N PRO A 84 -3.93 19.89 0.49
CA PRO A 84 -5.02 18.90 0.55
C PRO A 84 -6.25 19.30 -0.31
N GLU A 85 -6.53 20.60 -0.42
CA GLU A 85 -7.61 21.13 -1.25
C GLU A 85 -7.37 20.89 -2.74
N GLU A 86 -6.13 21.08 -3.22
CA GLU A 86 -5.73 20.78 -4.60
C GLU A 86 -5.76 19.27 -4.86
N ILE A 87 -5.23 18.46 -3.93
CA ILE A 87 -5.25 16.99 -4.06
C ILE A 87 -6.69 16.48 -4.13
N LYS A 88 -7.63 17.05 -3.36
CA LYS A 88 -9.04 16.67 -3.41
C LYS A 88 -9.65 16.79 -4.82
N THR A 89 -9.18 17.74 -5.63
CA THR A 89 -9.72 17.98 -6.99
C THR A 89 -9.57 16.76 -7.92
N ILE A 90 -8.65 15.84 -7.63
CA ILE A 90 -8.47 14.61 -8.42
C ILE A 90 -9.65 13.63 -8.24
N GLY A 91 -10.53 13.86 -7.25
CA GLY A 91 -11.70 13.03 -6.98
C GLY A 91 -11.56 12.09 -5.78
N VAL A 92 -10.62 12.36 -4.87
CA VAL A 92 -10.51 11.66 -3.57
C VAL A 92 -11.30 12.39 -2.49
N SER A 93 -11.61 11.71 -1.39
CA SER A 93 -12.20 12.35 -0.22
C SER A 93 -11.21 13.34 0.42
N MET A 94 -11.71 14.36 1.14
CA MET A 94 -10.83 15.27 1.90
C MET A 94 -9.93 14.54 2.87
N ARG A 95 -10.42 13.42 3.42
CA ARG A 95 -9.68 12.61 4.37
C ARG A 95 -8.45 11.99 3.71
N LYS A 96 -8.65 11.33 2.56
CA LYS A 96 -7.56 10.80 1.73
C LYS A 96 -6.62 11.89 1.26
N ALA A 97 -7.12 13.06 0.87
CA ALA A 97 -6.28 14.17 0.43
C ALA A 97 -5.33 14.66 1.53
N LYS A 98 -5.84 14.79 2.77
CA LYS A 98 -5.01 15.14 3.94
C LYS A 98 -3.97 14.08 4.25
N ASN A 99 -4.36 12.81 4.22
CA ASN A 99 -3.43 11.70 4.44
C ASN A 99 -2.33 11.68 3.36
N LEU A 100 -2.68 11.78 2.07
CA LEU A 100 -1.71 11.82 0.97
C LEU A 100 -0.72 12.99 1.10
N ASN A 101 -1.20 14.19 1.44
CA ASN A 101 -0.34 15.33 1.71
C ASN A 101 0.58 15.08 2.92
N TYR A 102 0.04 14.51 4.00
CA TYR A 102 0.83 14.18 5.19
C TYR A 102 1.92 13.16 4.89
N LEU A 103 1.59 12.06 4.19
CA LEU A 103 2.53 11.04 3.77
C LEU A 103 3.65 11.63 2.92
N ALA A 104 3.30 12.48 1.95
CA ALA A 104 4.28 13.15 1.10
C ALA A 104 5.24 14.06 1.88
N ALA A 105 4.77 14.67 2.97
CA ALA A 105 5.58 15.58 3.78
C ALA A 105 6.43 14.86 4.86
N HIS A 106 6.03 13.67 5.31
CA HIS A 106 6.61 13.03 6.50
C HIS A 106 7.13 11.61 6.29
N VAL A 107 6.89 11.00 5.12
CA VAL A 107 7.28 9.62 4.85
C VAL A 107 8.20 9.58 3.66
N THR A 108 9.44 9.17 3.90
CA THR A 108 10.42 8.89 2.84
C THR A 108 10.46 7.40 2.51
N ASN A 109 11.00 7.08 1.33
CA ASN A 109 11.28 5.68 0.97
C ASN A 109 12.29 5.03 1.93
N GLU A 110 13.21 5.80 2.52
CA GLU A 110 14.14 5.30 3.53
C GLU A 110 13.39 4.86 4.79
N ASP A 111 12.45 5.67 5.29
CA ASP A 111 11.64 5.34 6.47
C ASP A 111 10.91 4.01 6.29
N LEU A 112 10.28 3.82 5.14
CA LEU A 112 9.53 2.61 4.81
C LEU A 112 10.44 1.38 4.67
N ASN A 113 11.62 1.55 4.08
CA ASN A 113 12.60 0.46 3.96
C ASN A 113 13.14 0.02 5.34
N THR A 114 13.21 0.93 6.33
CA THR A 114 13.62 0.54 7.69
C THR A 114 12.61 -0.38 8.38
N LEU A 115 11.32 -0.31 8.00
CA LEU A 115 10.25 -1.11 8.62
C LEU A 115 10.45 -2.61 8.42
N THR A 116 11.12 -3.04 7.35
CA THR A 116 11.36 -4.47 7.08
C THR A 116 12.19 -5.13 8.20
N GLY A 117 13.11 -4.39 8.82
CA GLY A 117 13.99 -4.90 9.89
C GLY A 117 13.47 -4.70 11.31
N LYS A 118 12.33 -4.02 11.48
CA LYS A 118 11.76 -3.67 12.80
C LYS A 118 10.89 -4.79 13.36
N ASP A 119 10.63 -4.81 14.67
CA ASP A 119 9.66 -5.74 15.23
C ASP A 119 8.20 -5.34 14.91
N ASP A 120 7.22 -6.22 15.14
CA ASP A 120 5.80 -5.92 14.84
C ASP A 120 5.28 -4.73 15.61
N LYS A 121 5.73 -4.53 16.85
CA LYS A 121 5.26 -3.46 17.73
C LYS A 121 5.78 -2.11 17.25
N GLU A 122 7.04 -2.04 16.88
CA GLU A 122 7.67 -0.85 16.30
C GLU A 122 6.99 -0.45 15.00
N VAL A 123 6.75 -1.41 14.10
CA VAL A 123 6.04 -1.16 12.84
C VAL A 123 4.60 -0.71 13.13
N TYR A 124 3.92 -1.33 14.10
CA TYR A 124 2.58 -0.94 14.51
C TYR A 124 2.54 0.50 15.03
N THR A 125 3.43 0.85 15.96
CA THR A 125 3.52 2.20 16.53
C THR A 125 3.84 3.24 15.47
N TRP A 126 4.74 2.92 14.53
CA TRP A 126 5.09 3.84 13.45
C TRP A 126 3.92 4.08 12.51
N LEU A 127 3.22 3.01 12.06
CA LEU A 127 2.10 3.13 11.13
C LEU A 127 0.86 3.76 11.76
N THR A 128 0.55 3.45 13.02
CA THR A 128 -0.60 4.06 13.73
C THR A 128 -0.39 5.53 14.08
N ALA A 129 0.85 6.03 14.04
CA ALA A 129 1.12 7.46 14.16
C ALA A 129 0.73 8.25 12.90
N LEU A 130 0.56 7.56 11.76
CA LEU A 130 0.11 8.19 10.53
C LEU A 130 -1.40 8.50 10.59
N PRO A 131 -1.84 9.66 10.09
CA PRO A 131 -3.25 10.03 10.11
C PRO A 131 -4.07 9.08 9.25
N ASP A 132 -5.28 8.76 9.72
CA ASP A 132 -6.24 7.90 9.00
C ASP A 132 -5.75 6.47 8.71
N ILE A 133 -4.70 6.01 9.39
CA ILE A 133 -4.31 4.60 9.42
C ILE A 133 -4.88 3.96 10.68
N ASP A 134 -5.74 2.96 10.49
CA ASP A 134 -6.31 2.17 11.58
C ASP A 134 -5.59 0.83 11.75
N GLU A 135 -5.87 0.15 12.86
CA GLU A 135 -5.31 -1.17 13.20
C GLU A 135 -5.50 -2.17 12.04
N TRP A 136 -6.65 -2.14 11.38
CA TRP A 136 -6.91 -3.00 10.23
C TRP A 136 -5.93 -2.72 9.08
N THR A 137 -5.75 -1.45 8.72
CA THR A 137 -4.82 -1.03 7.66
C THR A 137 -3.38 -1.39 8.01
N VAL A 138 -2.97 -1.24 9.28
CA VAL A 138 -1.66 -1.66 9.75
C VAL A 138 -1.44 -3.16 9.56
N HIS A 139 -2.38 -3.99 9.99
CA HIS A 139 -2.29 -5.45 9.81
C HIS A 139 -2.24 -5.83 8.33
N MET A 140 -3.08 -5.23 7.48
CA MET A 140 -3.05 -5.47 6.04
C MET A 140 -1.72 -5.07 5.41
N PHE A 141 -1.14 -3.93 5.82
CA PHE A 141 0.17 -3.50 5.35
C PHE A 141 1.27 -4.48 5.76
N MET A 142 1.29 -4.93 7.00
CA MET A 142 2.30 -5.90 7.46
C MET A 142 2.20 -7.25 6.73
N ILE A 143 0.97 -7.74 6.49
CA ILE A 143 0.73 -9.00 5.79
C ILE A 143 1.15 -8.90 4.31
N PHE A 144 0.66 -7.90 3.59
CA PHE A 144 0.84 -7.83 2.13
C PHE A 144 2.11 -7.12 1.70
N HIS A 145 2.61 -6.17 2.50
CA HIS A 145 3.76 -5.34 2.14
C HIS A 145 5.05 -5.81 2.83
N LEU A 146 4.98 -6.18 4.11
CA LEU A 146 6.13 -6.71 4.86
C LEU A 146 6.22 -8.24 4.86
N ASN A 147 5.24 -8.92 4.23
CA ASN A 147 5.16 -10.39 4.14
C ASN A 147 5.19 -11.09 5.51
N ARG A 148 4.56 -10.49 6.53
CA ARG A 148 4.42 -11.05 7.88
C ARG A 148 3.16 -11.89 8.00
N LEU A 149 3.31 -13.19 7.81
CA LEU A 149 2.21 -14.16 7.77
C LEU A 149 1.75 -14.65 9.15
N ASP A 150 2.46 -14.26 10.21
CA ASP A 150 2.17 -14.52 11.62
C ASP A 150 1.17 -13.52 12.23
N ILE A 151 0.74 -12.52 11.47
CA ILE A 151 -0.22 -11.50 11.90
C ILE A 151 -1.64 -11.93 11.55
N LEU A 152 -2.50 -11.98 12.57
CA LEU A 152 -3.92 -12.27 12.44
C LEU A 152 -4.72 -10.96 12.37
N PRO A 153 -5.48 -10.71 11.28
CA PRO A 153 -6.25 -9.47 11.14
C PRO A 153 -7.56 -9.54 11.92
N VAL A 154 -7.46 -9.52 13.25
CA VAL A 154 -8.60 -9.63 14.16
C VAL A 154 -9.62 -8.49 14.02
N SER A 155 -9.20 -7.35 13.51
CA SER A 155 -10.06 -6.19 13.21
C SER A 155 -10.84 -6.34 11.90
N ASP A 156 -10.50 -7.32 11.04
CA ASP A 156 -11.19 -7.53 9.77
C ASP A 156 -12.54 -8.23 9.99
N LEU A 157 -13.63 -7.57 9.58
CA LEU A 157 -14.98 -8.10 9.74
C LEU A 157 -15.24 -9.36 8.90
N THR A 158 -14.63 -9.47 7.72
CA THR A 158 -14.81 -10.63 6.83
C THR A 158 -14.09 -11.84 7.40
N PHE A 159 -12.87 -11.64 7.90
CA PHE A 159 -12.07 -12.61 8.62
C PHE A 159 -12.83 -13.08 9.86
N ARG A 160 -13.30 -12.17 10.73
CA ARG A 160 -14.11 -12.55 11.90
C ARG A 160 -15.35 -13.36 11.53
N LYS A 161 -16.08 -12.96 10.49
CA LYS A 161 -17.25 -13.70 9.99
C LYS A 161 -16.89 -15.10 9.47
N SER A 162 -15.69 -15.30 8.96
CA SER A 162 -15.25 -16.63 8.50
C SER A 162 -15.02 -17.63 9.64
N PHE A 163 -14.75 -17.15 10.85
CA PHE A 163 -14.61 -17.97 12.07
C PHE A 163 -15.87 -18.00 12.93
N ASP A 164 -16.87 -17.16 12.63
CA ASP A 164 -18.14 -17.20 13.32
C ASP A 164 -18.85 -18.50 12.90
N PRO A 165 -19.07 -19.46 13.82
CA PRO A 165 -19.73 -20.72 13.47
C PRO A 165 -21.08 -20.38 12.86
N VAL A 166 -21.25 -20.78 11.59
CA VAL A 166 -22.45 -20.53 10.78
C VAL A 166 -23.68 -20.61 11.68
N ARG A 167 -24.25 -19.44 12.00
CA ARG A 167 -25.52 -19.39 12.73
C ARG A 167 -26.54 -20.03 11.77
N PRO A 168 -27.13 -21.18 12.10
CA PRO A 168 -28.12 -21.79 11.22
C PRO A 168 -29.25 -20.77 11.02
N LEU A 169 -29.63 -20.57 9.76
CA LEU A 169 -30.75 -19.72 9.33
C LEU A 169 -32.06 -20.22 9.93
#